data_AF-A0A4R8HU82-F1
#
_entry.id   AF-A0A4R8HU82-F1
#
_cell.length_a   1.000
_cell.length_b   1.000
_cell.length_c   1.000
_cell.angle_alpha   90.00
_cell.angle_beta   90.00
_cell.angle_gamma   90.00
#
_symmetry.space_group_name_H-M   'P 1'
#
loop_
_entity.id
_entity.type
_entity.pdbx_description
1 polymer ?
#
loop_
_entity_poly.entity_id
_entity_poly.type
_entity_poly.pdbx_seq_one_letter_code
_entity_poly.pdbx_strand_id
1 'polypeptide(L)'
;MNSSSSGRRAMLACAGSLFVFLSGAAVAQDADFSQLPIYREFRDQLASQGWRPDAGFGLKLPSGKPLYRFPEVLCGPKICHARWVRSGTEKIVTLIRGDLTEEYRVSP
;
A
#
# COMPACT_ATOMS: atom_id res chain seq x y z
N MET A 1 -7.21 -57.68 55.13
CA MET A 1 -7.18 -56.20 55.06
C MET A 1 -7.46 -55.82 53.61
N ASN A 2 -8.73 -55.59 53.29
CA ASN A 2 -9.34 -54.28 52.95
C ASN A 2 -9.21 -53.96 51.44
N SER A 3 -10.31 -54.13 50.68
CA SER A 3 -11.22 -53.07 50.19
C SER A 3 -10.74 -52.48 48.86
N SER A 4 -11.40 -52.78 47.74
CA SER A 4 -12.63 -52.14 47.23
C SER A 4 -12.46 -50.64 46.92
N SER A 5 -12.53 -50.29 45.64
CA SER A 5 -13.37 -49.20 45.06
C SER A 5 -13.01 -49.05 43.58
N SER A 6 -13.93 -49.36 42.66
CA SER A 6 -15.11 -48.58 42.26
C SER A 6 -14.74 -47.35 41.46
N GLY A 7 -15.12 -47.38 40.18
CA GLY A 7 -14.81 -46.38 39.18
C GLY A 7 -15.33 -44.98 39.50
N ARG A 8 -14.73 -43.99 38.83
CA ARG A 8 -15.29 -42.65 38.72
C ARG A 8 -15.20 -42.15 37.29
N ARG A 9 -16.37 -41.72 36.85
CA ARG A 9 -16.72 -41.18 35.54
C ARG A 9 -16.12 -39.79 35.35
N ALA A 10 -15.84 -39.50 34.07
CA ALA A 10 -16.12 -38.28 33.33
C ALA A 10 -15.86 -36.91 33.98
N MET A 11 -15.05 -36.09 33.30
CA MET A 11 -15.54 -34.79 32.82
C MET A 11 -14.63 -34.29 31.69
N LEU A 12 -15.06 -34.48 30.44
CA LEU A 12 -14.58 -33.67 29.32
C LEU A 12 -15.10 -32.25 29.58
N ALA A 13 -14.24 -31.37 30.08
CA ALA A 13 -14.53 -29.95 30.12
C ALA A 13 -14.25 -29.37 28.72
N CYS A 14 -15.31 -29.20 27.93
CA CYS A 14 -15.25 -28.39 26.71
C CYS A 14 -14.96 -26.94 27.11
N ALA A 15 -13.68 -26.55 27.02
CA ALA A 15 -13.25 -25.18 27.13
C ALA A 15 -13.76 -24.38 25.92
N GLY A 16 -15.00 -23.90 26.01
CA GLY A 16 -15.57 -22.94 25.07
C GLY A 16 -14.90 -21.58 25.24
N SER A 17 -13.74 -21.40 24.62
CA SER A 17 -13.17 -20.06 24.42
C SER A 17 -14.03 -19.33 23.40
N LEU A 18 -14.97 -18.52 23.90
CA LEU A 18 -15.64 -17.48 23.11
C LEU A 18 -14.58 -16.48 22.66
N PHE A 19 -14.06 -16.68 21.45
CA PHE A 19 -13.32 -15.65 20.74
C PHE A 19 -14.28 -14.48 20.51
N VAL A 20 -14.08 -13.42 21.29
CA VAL A 20 -14.65 -12.10 21.05
C VAL A 20 -14.08 -11.63 19.70
N PHE A 21 -14.84 -11.80 18.64
CA PHE A 21 -14.57 -11.13 17.36
C PHE A 21 -14.76 -9.63 17.60
N LEU A 22 -13.65 -8.98 17.92
CA LEU A 22 -13.52 -7.54 17.94
C LEU A 22 -13.64 -7.08 16.48
N SER A 23 -14.87 -6.77 16.07
CA SER A 23 -15.16 -6.07 14.81
C SER A 23 -14.61 -4.66 14.91
N GLY A 24 -13.28 -4.53 14.86
CA GLY A 24 -12.61 -3.26 14.64
C GLY A 24 -12.99 -2.79 13.25
N ALA A 25 -13.95 -1.88 13.17
CA ALA A 25 -14.13 -1.08 11.98
C ALA A 25 -12.80 -0.39 11.71
N ALA A 26 -12.10 -0.83 10.66
CA ALA A 26 -10.91 -0.15 10.17
C ALA A 26 -11.37 1.23 9.69
N VAL A 27 -11.34 2.21 10.58
CA VAL A 27 -11.40 3.62 10.21
C VAL A 27 -10.14 3.84 9.40
N ALA A 28 -10.29 3.88 8.07
CA ALA A 28 -9.28 4.45 7.20
C ALA A 28 -9.08 5.88 7.68
N GLN A 29 -8.00 6.12 8.43
CA GLN A 29 -7.60 7.47 8.75
C GLN A 29 -7.22 8.09 7.41
N ASP A 30 -8.04 9.02 6.93
CA ASP A 30 -7.66 9.90 5.83
C ASP A 30 -6.40 10.63 6.28
N ALA A 31 -5.23 10.07 5.93
CA ALA A 31 -3.96 10.72 6.16
C ALA A 31 -4.03 12.07 5.48
N ASP A 32 -3.74 13.14 6.22
CA ASP A 32 -3.76 14.49 5.69
C ASP A 32 -2.81 14.55 4.48
N PHE A 33 -3.40 14.73 3.29
CA PHE A 33 -2.70 14.72 2.01
C PHE A 33 -1.53 15.72 2.00
N SER A 34 -1.63 16.81 2.76
CA SER A 34 -0.59 17.82 2.86
C SER A 34 0.68 17.32 3.58
N GLN A 35 0.54 16.33 4.46
CA GLN A 35 1.64 15.74 5.25
C GLN A 35 2.40 14.64 4.49
N LEU A 36 1.85 14.15 3.38
CA LEU A 36 2.49 13.11 2.59
C LEU A 36 3.70 13.66 1.81
N PRO A 37 4.75 12.85 1.56
CA PRO A 37 5.92 13.31 0.82
C PRO A 37 5.55 13.78 -0.59
N ILE A 38 6.15 14.88 -1.03
CA ILE A 38 6.02 15.38 -2.40
C ILE A 38 6.74 14.42 -3.35
N TYR A 39 6.03 13.95 -4.38
CA TYR A 39 6.59 13.01 -5.33
C TYR A 39 7.78 13.58 -6.10
N ARG A 40 7.79 14.88 -6.41
CA ARG A 40 8.96 15.52 -7.07
C ARG A 40 10.25 15.34 -6.27
N GLU A 41 10.19 15.55 -4.96
CA GLU A 41 11.36 15.38 -4.09
C GLU A 41 11.77 13.91 -3.99
N PHE A 42 10.77 13.02 -3.85
CA PHE A 42 11.00 11.58 -3.85
C PHE A 42 11.60 11.08 -5.18
N ARG A 43 11.18 11.66 -6.30
CA ARG A 43 11.70 11.41 -7.65
C ARG A 43 13.18 11.77 -7.73
N ASP A 44 13.57 12.91 -7.18
CA ASP A 44 14.97 13.34 -7.16
C ASP A 44 15.83 12.43 -6.27
N GLN A 45 15.28 11.96 -5.14
CA GLN A 45 15.92 10.95 -4.28
C GLN A 45 16.11 9.60 -5.00
N LEU A 46 15.10 9.13 -5.74
CA LEU A 46 15.23 7.90 -6.53
C LEU A 46 16.30 8.06 -7.62
N ALA A 47 16.30 9.18 -8.31
CA ALA A 47 17.30 9.49 -9.34
C ALA A 47 18.73 9.50 -8.76
N SER A 48 18.94 10.11 -7.59
CA SER A 48 20.25 10.12 -6.93
C SER A 48 20.71 8.74 -6.46
N GLN A 49 19.77 7.83 -6.20
CA GLN A 49 20.04 6.42 -5.90
C GLN A 49 20.28 5.57 -7.15
N GLY A 50 20.26 6.15 -8.35
CA GLY A 50 20.49 5.46 -9.62
C GLY A 50 19.25 4.76 -10.20
N TRP A 51 18.05 5.07 -9.69
CA TRP A 51 16.82 4.66 -10.35
C TRP A 51 16.52 5.57 -11.54
N ARG A 52 15.94 4.99 -12.59
CA ARG A 52 15.54 5.73 -13.79
C ARG A 52 14.02 5.68 -13.94
N PRO A 53 13.37 6.80 -14.24
CA PRO A 53 11.93 6.82 -14.53
C PRO A 53 11.68 6.03 -15.82
N ASP A 54 10.69 5.14 -15.80
CA ASP A 54 10.28 4.44 -17.01
C ASP A 54 9.26 5.26 -17.82
N ALA A 55 9.78 6.07 -18.74
CA ALA A 55 8.97 6.90 -19.63
C ALA A 55 8.10 6.12 -20.64
N GLY A 56 8.24 4.79 -20.71
CA GLY A 56 7.37 3.91 -21.48
C GLY A 56 6.10 3.49 -20.73
N PHE A 57 6.04 3.69 -19.42
CA PHE A 57 4.90 3.30 -18.59
C PHE A 57 3.73 4.29 -18.68
N GLY A 58 4.02 5.60 -18.70
CA GLY A 58 2.98 6.62 -18.77
C GLY A 58 2.36 6.77 -20.16
N LEU A 59 1.15 7.32 -20.19
CA LEU A 59 0.45 7.61 -21.45
C LEU A 59 1.03 8.84 -22.15
N LYS A 60 0.96 8.83 -23.48
CA LYS A 60 1.40 9.93 -24.35
C LYS A 60 0.22 10.45 -25.15
N LEU A 61 0.20 11.76 -25.36
CA LEU A 61 -0.70 12.41 -26.32
C LEU A 61 -0.30 12.02 -27.75
N PRO A 62 -1.18 12.22 -28.75
CA PRO A 62 -0.84 12.01 -30.16
C PRO A 62 0.40 12.81 -30.61
N SER A 63 0.70 13.93 -29.95
CA SER A 63 1.91 14.73 -30.19
C SER A 63 3.21 14.11 -29.64
N GLY A 64 3.16 12.93 -29.03
CA GLY A 64 4.29 12.26 -28.36
C GLY A 64 4.64 12.82 -26.97
N LYS A 65 3.98 13.89 -26.52
CA LYS A 65 4.21 14.48 -25.19
C LYS A 65 3.54 13.62 -24.10
N PRO A 66 4.11 13.53 -22.89
CA PRO A 66 3.44 12.86 -21.76
C PRO A 66 2.05 13.45 -21.50
N LEU A 67 1.07 12.59 -21.21
CA LEU A 67 -0.27 13.00 -20.80
C LEU A 67 -0.27 13.59 -19.37
N TYR A 68 0.60 13.08 -18.51
CA TYR A 68 0.75 13.50 -17.12
C TYR A 68 2.02 14.32 -16.90
N ARG A 69 2.12 14.98 -15.74
CA ARG A 69 3.25 15.86 -15.42
C ARG A 69 4.61 15.15 -15.51
N PHE A 70 4.66 13.86 -15.18
CA PHE A 70 5.87 13.04 -15.30
C PHE A 70 5.62 11.87 -16.27
N PRO A 71 6.58 11.54 -17.15
CA PRO A 71 6.41 10.51 -18.18
C PRO A 71 6.31 9.09 -17.63
N GLU A 72 6.80 8.85 -16.42
CA GLU A 72 6.73 7.58 -15.73
C GLU A 72 5.43 7.36 -14.94
N VAL A 73 4.50 8.33 -14.95
CA VAL A 73 3.27 8.29 -14.17
C VAL A 73 2.10 7.82 -15.03
N LEU A 74 1.25 6.97 -14.47
CA LEU A 74 -0.05 6.57 -15.00
C LEU A 74 -1.11 6.76 -13.92
N CYS A 75 -2.17 7.49 -14.23
CA CYS A 75 -3.22 7.79 -13.27
C CYS A 75 -4.57 7.18 -13.64
N GLY A 76 -5.27 6.69 -12.62
CA GLY A 76 -6.73 6.56 -12.61
C GLY A 76 -7.41 7.83 -12.05
N PRO A 77 -8.63 7.72 -11.50
CA PRO A 77 -9.38 8.88 -11.02
C PRO A 77 -8.69 9.63 -9.85
N LYS A 78 -8.22 8.90 -8.82
CA LYS A 78 -7.61 9.49 -7.61
C LYS A 78 -6.21 8.95 -7.28
N ILE A 79 -5.88 7.78 -7.81
CA ILE A 79 -4.61 7.10 -7.55
C ILE A 79 -3.82 7.07 -8.85
N CYS A 80 -2.51 7.32 -8.75
CA CYS A 80 -1.56 7.10 -9.82
C CYS A 80 -0.48 6.12 -9.39
N HIS A 81 0.25 5.62 -10.37
CA HIS A 81 1.43 4.82 -10.17
C HIS A 81 2.57 5.41 -10.97
N ALA A 82 3.77 5.43 -10.39
CA ALA A 82 4.99 5.73 -11.10
C ALA A 82 5.88 4.50 -11.20
N ARG A 83 6.35 4.17 -12.41
CA ARG A 83 7.26 3.03 -12.62
C ARG A 83 8.70 3.49 -12.76
N TRP A 84 9.58 2.78 -12.06
CA TRP A 84 11.01 3.03 -12.01
C TRP A 84 11.78 1.77 -12.31
N VAL A 85 12.93 1.92 -12.93
CA VAL A 85 13.81 0.81 -13.29
C VAL A 85 15.24 1.05 -12.83
N ARG A 86 15.91 0.01 -12.36
CA ARG A 86 17.35 0.02 -12.04
C ARG A 86 17.93 -1.36 -12.32
N SER A 87 18.86 -1.45 -13.28
CA SER A 87 19.56 -2.70 -13.62
C SER A 87 18.63 -3.92 -13.83
N GLY A 88 17.49 -3.71 -14.49
CA GLY A 88 16.49 -4.76 -14.74
C GLY A 88 15.49 -5.01 -13.59
N THR A 89 15.65 -4.34 -12.45
CA THR A 89 14.67 -4.36 -11.36
C THR A 89 13.66 -3.23 -11.53
N GLU A 90 12.37 -3.55 -11.38
CA GLU A 90 11.27 -2.58 -11.39
C GLU A 90 10.86 -2.18 -9.96
N LYS A 91 10.41 -0.93 -9.81
CA LYS A 91 9.77 -0.40 -8.61
C LYS A 91 8.53 0.39 -9.03
N ILE A 92 7.39 0.09 -8.41
CA ILE A 92 6.15 0.87 -8.55
C ILE A 92 5.96 1.70 -7.29
N VAL A 93 5.71 2.99 -7.48
CA VAL A 93 5.42 3.94 -6.40
C VAL A 93 3.96 4.35 -6.54
N THR A 94 3.15 4.12 -5.52
CA THR A 94 1.77 4.57 -5.49
C THR A 94 1.72 6.04 -5.12
N LEU A 95 1.00 6.82 -5.91
CA LEU A 95 0.84 8.25 -5.72
C LEU A 95 -0.63 8.58 -5.54
N ILE A 96 -0.91 9.54 -4.67
CA ILE A 96 -2.23 10.15 -4.57
C ILE A 96 -2.21 11.42 -5.41
N ARG A 97 -3.20 11.53 -6.30
CA ARG A 97 -3.40 12.68 -7.16
C ARG A 97 -4.15 13.76 -6.37
N GLY A 98 -3.52 14.92 -6.23
CA GLY A 98 -4.23 16.16 -5.84
C GLY A 98 -5.11 16.66 -6.98
N ASP A 99 -5.63 17.88 -6.90
CA ASP A 99 -6.30 18.48 -8.04
C ASP A 99 -5.35 18.65 -9.27
N LEU A 100 -5.88 19.11 -10.41
CA LEU A 100 -5.12 19.22 -11.67
C LEU A 100 -3.88 20.14 -11.57
N THR A 101 -3.81 20.99 -10.55
CA THR A 101 -2.71 21.94 -10.32
C THR A 101 -1.77 21.50 -9.20
N GLU A 102 -2.24 20.64 -8.31
CA GLU A 102 -1.51 20.13 -7.15
C GLU A 102 -0.42 19.12 -7.50
N GLU A 103 0.56 19.05 -6.60
CA GLU A 103 1.70 18.15 -6.71
C GLU A 103 1.31 16.72 -6.27
N TYR A 104 1.81 15.68 -6.96
CA TYR A 104 1.55 14.30 -6.56
C TYR A 104 2.18 14.02 -5.19
N ARG A 105 1.48 13.22 -4.38
CA ARG A 105 1.97 12.80 -3.06
C ARG A 105 2.26 11.31 -3.05
N VAL A 106 3.35 10.90 -2.41
CA VAL A 106 3.69 9.48 -2.26
C VAL A 106 2.77 8.87 -1.21
N SER A 107 2.06 7.82 -1.59
CA SER A 107 1.32 7.00 -0.63
C SER A 107 2.33 6.23 0.23
N PRO A 108 2.14 6.18 1.57
CA PRO A 108 2.95 5.34 2.45
C PRO A 108 2.73 3.84 2.16
#